data_AF-A0A951K9W8-F1
#
_entry.id   AF-A0A951K9W8-F1
#
_cell.length_a   1.000
_cell.length_b   1.000
_cell.length_c   1.000
_cell.angle_alpha   90.00
_cell.angle_beta   90.00
_cell.angle_gamma   90.00
#
_symmetry.space_group_name_H-M   'P 1'
#
loop_
_entity.id
_entity.type
_entity.pdbx_description
1 polymer ?
#
loop_
_entity_poly.entity_id
_entity_poly.type
_entity_poly.pdbx_seq_one_letter_code
_entity_poly.pdbx_strand_id
1 'polypeptide(L)'
;MTTRSPAVVAAVLAAAMVGCAGAEAAVPECEPGRRLAILAQSVPTASLVPCLESMPAGWSFAALDVDSQRSRFWLDSDRAGLRAAEIELSPTCDVSDGTQGEPEEEGTDRYQRLSSLSPRFAGSTYDVFDGGCVIYRYDFASGPHITLYQELHDAVTLFPREDLEPLTTGLDRLPAS
;
A
#
# COMPACT_ATOMS: atom_id res chain seq x y z
N MET A 1 -17.13 -55.98 -41.26
CA MET A 1 -16.70 -54.83 -42.10
C MET A 1 -17.86 -53.87 -42.14
N THR A 2 -17.78 -52.78 -41.37
CA THR A 2 -18.90 -51.87 -41.11
C THR A 2 -18.40 -50.46 -41.40
N THR A 3 -18.83 -49.90 -42.53
CA THR A 3 -18.38 -48.60 -43.04
C THR A 3 -19.23 -47.48 -42.41
N ARG A 4 -18.61 -46.57 -41.65
CA ARG A 4 -19.26 -45.46 -40.97
C ARG A 4 -19.44 -44.26 -41.93
N SER A 5 -20.64 -43.67 -41.94
CA SER A 5 -20.94 -42.38 -42.57
C SER A 5 -20.39 -41.20 -41.75
N PRO A 6 -20.04 -40.06 -42.37
CA PRO A 6 -19.59 -38.86 -41.68
C PRO A 6 -20.76 -37.89 -41.48
N ALA A 7 -20.89 -37.31 -40.29
CA ALA A 7 -21.74 -36.15 -40.07
C ALA A 7 -20.99 -35.13 -39.21
N VAL A 8 -20.63 -34.04 -39.88
CA VAL A 8 -20.09 -32.79 -39.32
C VAL A 8 -21.12 -32.20 -38.36
N VAL A 9 -20.71 -31.85 -37.15
CA VAL A 9 -21.51 -31.01 -36.25
C VAL A 9 -20.65 -29.85 -35.79
N ALA A 10 -21.20 -28.65 -36.00
CA ALA A 10 -20.60 -27.34 -35.88
C ALA A 10 -20.09 -27.02 -34.47
N ALA A 11 -18.87 -26.51 -34.38
CA ALA A 11 -18.34 -25.89 -33.17
C ALA A 11 -18.89 -24.45 -33.08
N VAL A 12 -19.82 -24.22 -32.16
CA VAL A 12 -20.26 -22.87 -31.78
C VAL A 12 -19.25 -22.30 -30.79
N LEU A 13 -18.34 -21.45 -31.27
CA LEU A 13 -17.44 -20.64 -30.44
C LEU A 13 -18.24 -19.46 -29.86
N ALA A 14 -18.84 -19.66 -28.69
CA ALA A 14 -19.36 -18.57 -27.88
C ALA A 14 -18.18 -17.87 -27.19
N ALA A 15 -17.71 -16.77 -27.76
CA ALA A 15 -16.74 -15.89 -27.12
C ALA A 15 -17.39 -15.20 -25.92
N ALA A 16 -17.16 -15.74 -24.71
CA ALA A 16 -17.50 -15.07 -23.46
C ALA A 16 -16.55 -13.88 -23.27
N MET A 17 -17.00 -12.67 -23.60
CA MET A 17 -16.36 -11.43 -23.21
C MET A 17 -16.56 -11.25 -21.69
N VAL A 18 -15.70 -11.90 -20.89
CA VAL A 18 -15.60 -11.62 -19.47
C VAL A 18 -14.91 -10.26 -19.34
N GLY A 19 -15.72 -9.21 -19.21
CA GLY A 19 -15.22 -7.88 -18.88
C GLY A 19 -14.63 -7.92 -17.47
N CYS A 20 -13.31 -7.82 -17.35
CA CYS A 20 -12.70 -7.47 -16.08
C CYS A 20 -13.11 -6.04 -15.76
N ALA A 21 -14.12 -5.88 -14.89
CA ALA A 21 -14.26 -4.64 -14.16
C ALA A 21 -12.96 -4.50 -13.35
N GLY A 22 -12.08 -3.59 -13.78
CA GLY A 22 -10.88 -3.27 -13.03
C GLY A 22 -11.33 -2.88 -11.63
N ALA A 23 -10.87 -3.61 -10.62
CA ALA A 23 -11.02 -3.16 -9.25
C ALA A 23 -10.27 -1.83 -9.19
N GLU A 24 -10.99 -0.71 -9.18
CA GLU A 24 -10.41 0.56 -8.79
C GLU A 24 -9.79 0.30 -7.42
N ALA A 25 -8.47 0.38 -7.37
CA ALA A 25 -7.76 0.20 -6.13
C ALA A 25 -8.08 1.43 -5.28
N ALA A 26 -9.17 1.35 -4.49
CA ALA A 26 -9.51 2.39 -3.55
C ALA A 26 -8.33 2.66 -2.60
N VAL A 27 -7.99 3.94 -2.54
CA VAL A 27 -6.88 4.50 -1.80
C VAL A 27 -7.10 4.23 -0.30
N PRO A 28 -6.06 3.88 0.49
CA PRO A 28 -6.18 3.81 1.94
C PRO A 28 -6.18 5.22 2.53
N GLU A 29 -7.31 5.92 2.47
CA GLU A 29 -7.46 7.27 3.04
C GLU A 29 -7.40 7.26 4.58
N CYS A 30 -6.97 8.37 5.18
CA CYS A 30 -6.84 8.55 6.64
C CYS A 30 -8.18 8.79 7.34
N GLU A 31 -9.13 7.90 7.10
CA GLU A 31 -10.44 7.89 7.75
C GLU A 31 -10.81 6.45 8.14
N PRO A 32 -11.61 6.26 9.20
CA PRO A 32 -12.14 4.96 9.53
C PRO A 32 -12.90 4.37 8.34
N GLY A 33 -12.33 3.33 7.73
CA GLY A 33 -12.91 2.73 6.54
C GLY A 33 -12.47 1.29 6.31
N ARG A 34 -13.21 0.60 5.44
CA ARG A 34 -12.96 -0.80 5.09
C ARG A 34 -11.54 -1.02 4.56
N ARG A 35 -10.99 -0.07 3.81
CA ARG A 35 -9.63 -0.20 3.22
C ARG A 35 -8.58 -0.19 4.32
N LEU A 36 -8.62 0.82 5.18
CA LEU A 36 -7.69 0.95 6.29
C LEU A 36 -7.80 -0.24 7.26
N ALA A 37 -9.02 -0.73 7.51
CA ALA A 37 -9.23 -1.97 8.28
C ALA A 37 -8.60 -3.21 7.64
N ILE A 38 -8.59 -3.33 6.30
CA ILE A 38 -7.93 -4.44 5.59
C ILE A 38 -6.40 -4.37 5.76
N LEU A 39 -5.80 -3.17 5.65
CA LEU A 39 -4.37 -2.98 5.94
C LEU A 39 -4.06 -3.37 7.38
N ALA A 40 -4.86 -2.89 8.33
CA ALA A 40 -4.74 -3.20 9.75
C ALA A 40 -4.83 -4.71 10.05
N GLN A 41 -5.60 -5.47 9.26
CA GLN A 41 -5.73 -6.92 9.42
C GLN A 41 -4.53 -7.70 8.90
N SER A 42 -3.73 -7.14 7.98
CA SER A 42 -2.50 -7.79 7.51
C SER A 42 -1.42 -7.88 8.59
N VAL A 43 -1.42 -6.91 9.51
CA VAL A 43 -0.50 -6.85 10.66
C VAL A 43 -1.33 -6.58 11.93
N PRO A 44 -1.95 -7.62 12.53
CA PRO A 44 -2.88 -7.45 13.64
C PRO A 44 -2.28 -6.81 14.89
N THR A 45 -0.96 -6.90 15.04
CA THR A 45 -0.21 -6.35 16.18
C THR A 45 0.11 -4.87 16.03
N ALA A 46 0.03 -4.32 14.81
CA ALA A 46 0.43 -2.94 14.54
C ALA A 46 -0.53 -1.95 15.23
N SER A 47 0.03 -1.10 16.10
CA SER A 47 -0.68 0.02 16.74
C SER A 47 -1.00 1.16 15.77
N LEU A 48 -0.22 1.31 14.69
CA LEU A 48 -0.41 2.32 13.66
C LEU A 48 -0.58 1.69 12.27
N VAL A 49 -1.33 2.36 11.40
CA VAL A 49 -1.63 1.89 10.03
C VAL A 49 -1.37 3.03 9.03
N PRO A 50 -0.54 2.83 7.99
CA PRO A 50 -0.28 3.89 7.02
C PRO A 50 -1.52 4.17 6.16
N CYS A 51 -1.78 5.46 5.96
CA CYS A 51 -2.86 5.97 5.15
C CYS A 51 -2.42 7.21 4.36
N LEU A 52 -3.22 7.64 3.40
CA LEU A 52 -2.98 8.83 2.59
C LEU A 52 -3.91 9.95 3.03
N GLU A 53 -3.35 11.05 3.52
CA GLU A 53 -4.11 12.21 4.00
C GLU A 53 -4.33 13.24 2.88
N SER A 54 -3.23 13.72 2.30
CA SER A 54 -3.27 14.74 1.24
C SER A 54 -2.22 14.45 0.17
N MET A 55 -2.67 14.09 -1.03
CA MET A 55 -1.76 13.80 -2.14
C MET A 55 -1.14 15.10 -2.71
N PRO A 56 0.20 15.27 -2.68
CA PRO A 56 0.84 16.44 -3.27
C PRO A 56 0.69 16.46 -4.79
N ALA A 57 0.79 17.64 -5.38
CA ALA A 57 0.68 17.80 -6.83
C ALA A 57 1.72 16.94 -7.58
N GLY A 58 1.28 16.28 -8.64
CA GLY A 58 2.13 15.41 -9.46
C GLY A 58 2.37 14.02 -8.86
N TRP A 59 1.89 13.74 -7.64
CA TRP A 59 1.83 12.38 -7.09
C TRP A 59 0.48 11.74 -7.35
N SER A 60 0.47 10.42 -7.47
CA SER A 60 -0.78 9.66 -7.61
C SER A 60 -0.66 8.26 -7.04
N PHE A 61 -1.79 7.73 -6.58
CA PHE A 61 -1.88 6.37 -6.11
C PHE A 61 -1.80 5.38 -7.27
N ALA A 62 -0.86 4.43 -7.21
CA ALA A 62 -0.61 3.48 -8.29
C ALA A 62 -1.31 2.13 -8.07
N ALA A 63 -1.16 1.54 -6.87
CA ALA A 63 -1.75 0.24 -6.54
C ALA A 63 -1.75 -0.04 -5.05
N LEU A 64 -2.62 -0.97 -4.64
CA LEU A 64 -2.64 -1.62 -3.33
C LEU A 64 -2.43 -3.13 -3.52
N ASP A 65 -1.63 -3.74 -2.65
CA ASP A 65 -1.48 -5.17 -2.50
C ASP A 65 -1.55 -5.51 -1.01
N VAL A 66 -2.43 -6.43 -0.63
CA VAL A 66 -2.60 -6.84 0.77
C VAL A 66 -2.66 -8.35 0.84
N ASP A 67 -1.83 -8.92 1.72
CA ASP A 67 -1.88 -10.32 2.09
C ASP A 67 -1.98 -10.48 3.61
N SER A 68 -1.90 -11.72 4.11
CA SER A 68 -2.06 -12.02 5.54
C SER A 68 -0.80 -11.72 6.38
N GLN A 69 0.27 -11.20 5.78
CA GLN A 69 1.55 -10.94 6.45
C GLN A 69 1.94 -9.46 6.40
N ARG A 70 1.54 -8.76 5.34
CA ARG A 70 1.87 -7.35 5.12
C ARG A 70 0.88 -6.70 4.17
N SER A 71 0.89 -5.38 4.15
CA SER A 71 0.24 -4.59 3.11
C SER A 71 1.24 -3.65 2.46
N ARG A 72 1.05 -3.40 1.16
CA ARG A 72 1.90 -2.54 0.36
C ARG A 72 1.05 -1.68 -0.55
N PHE A 73 1.38 -0.41 -0.64
CA PHE A 73 0.88 0.43 -1.71
C PHE A 73 2.00 1.22 -2.34
N TRP A 74 1.75 1.72 -3.55
CA TRP A 74 2.75 2.43 -4.32
C TRP A 74 2.21 3.75 -4.82
N LEU A 75 3.11 4.71 -4.91
CA LEU A 75 2.83 6.02 -5.47
C LEU A 75 3.67 6.23 -6.73
N ASP A 76 3.03 6.77 -7.76
CA ASP A 76 3.68 7.30 -8.96
C ASP A 76 3.92 8.80 -8.77
N SER A 77 4.94 9.32 -9.45
CA SER A 77 5.26 10.74 -9.52
C SER A 77 5.52 11.16 -10.95
N ASP A 78 4.92 12.25 -11.39
CA ASP A 78 5.20 12.87 -12.69
C ASP A 78 6.67 13.33 -12.85
N ARG A 79 7.34 13.58 -11.72
CA ARG A 79 8.72 14.07 -11.61
C ARG A 79 9.73 12.96 -11.32
N ALA A 80 9.34 11.92 -10.59
CA ALA A 80 10.22 10.81 -10.19
C ALA A 80 9.97 9.47 -10.91
N GLY A 81 8.86 9.35 -11.64
CA GLY A 81 8.52 8.17 -12.45
C GLY A 81 7.45 7.27 -11.81
N LEU A 82 7.22 6.13 -12.46
CA LEU A 82 6.31 5.10 -11.97
C LEU A 82 6.93 4.38 -10.78
N ARG A 83 6.09 4.02 -9.79
CA ARG A 83 6.50 3.36 -8.55
C ARG A 83 7.64 4.10 -7.86
N ALA A 84 7.57 5.43 -7.88
CA ALA A 84 8.55 6.31 -7.25
C ALA A 84 8.71 6.02 -5.76
N ALA A 85 7.62 5.58 -5.11
CA ALA A 85 7.62 5.11 -3.73
C ALA A 85 6.77 3.85 -3.53
N GLU A 86 7.22 2.99 -2.63
CA GLU A 86 6.50 1.87 -2.03
C GLU A 86 6.39 2.10 -0.53
N ILE A 87 5.18 1.95 0.01
CA ILE A 87 4.90 2.03 1.43
C ILE A 87 4.44 0.65 1.86
N GLU A 88 5.13 0.05 2.82
CA GLU A 88 4.84 -1.29 3.34
C GLU A 88 4.56 -1.24 4.84
N LEU A 89 3.43 -1.79 5.28
CA LEU A 89 3.18 -2.11 6.69
C LEU A 89 3.60 -3.56 6.95
N SER A 90 4.49 -3.76 7.92
CA SER A 90 5.05 -5.06 8.28
C SER A 90 5.05 -5.26 9.80
N PRO A 91 4.94 -6.51 10.31
CA PRO A 91 5.11 -6.79 11.74
C PRO A 91 6.52 -6.49 12.26
N THR A 92 7.53 -6.53 11.38
CA THR A 92 8.94 -6.32 11.74
C THR A 92 9.71 -5.68 10.58
N CYS A 93 10.74 -4.90 10.90
CA CYS A 93 11.66 -4.31 9.94
C CYS A 93 13.09 -4.48 10.42
N ASP A 94 13.98 -4.75 9.47
CA ASP A 94 15.41 -4.70 9.69
C ASP A 94 15.91 -3.26 9.49
N VAL A 95 16.16 -2.57 10.60
CA VAL A 95 16.70 -1.20 10.63
C VAL A 95 18.22 -1.17 10.77
N SER A 96 18.90 -2.32 10.69
CA SER A 96 20.37 -2.40 10.76
C SER A 96 21.00 -1.48 9.71
N ASP A 97 22.12 -0.83 10.00
CA ASP A 97 22.74 0.13 9.07
C ASP A 97 21.89 1.38 8.74
N GLY A 98 20.73 1.55 9.36
CA GLY A 98 19.94 2.77 9.33
C GLY A 98 20.51 3.80 10.31
N THR A 99 20.48 5.07 9.93
CA THR A 99 20.77 6.19 10.85
C THR A 99 19.47 6.62 11.51
N GLN A 100 19.47 6.77 12.84
CA GLN A 100 18.31 7.27 13.57
C GLN A 100 18.06 8.74 13.20
N GLY A 101 16.82 9.06 12.83
CA GLY A 101 16.36 10.40 12.53
C GLY A 101 15.45 10.94 13.64
N GLU A 102 14.93 12.15 13.43
CA GLU A 102 13.84 12.66 14.25
C GLU A 102 12.53 11.96 13.84
N PRO A 103 11.75 11.45 14.80
CA PRO A 103 10.44 10.89 14.50
C PRO A 103 9.49 12.01 14.03
N GLU A 104 8.67 11.72 13.01
CA GLU A 104 7.63 12.66 12.56
C GLU A 104 6.34 12.52 13.36
N GLU A 105 6.06 11.32 13.88
CA GLU A 105 4.85 11.01 14.63
C GLU A 105 5.19 10.56 16.05
N GLU A 106 4.33 10.94 16.99
CA GLU A 106 4.48 10.52 18.38
C GLU A 106 4.38 8.99 18.51
N GLY A 107 5.25 8.42 19.35
CA GLY A 107 5.28 6.96 19.55
C GLY A 107 6.00 6.18 18.44
N THR A 108 6.66 6.88 17.51
CA THR A 108 7.50 6.26 16.48
C THR A 108 8.99 6.47 16.77
N ASP A 109 9.81 5.50 16.36
CA ASP A 109 11.25 5.65 16.16
C ASP A 109 11.55 5.62 14.67
N ARG A 110 12.25 6.64 14.16
CA ARG A 110 12.58 6.75 12.74
C ARG A 110 14.02 6.37 12.43
N TYR A 111 14.20 5.57 11.38
CA TYR A 111 15.51 5.22 10.83
C TYR A 111 15.55 5.45 9.32
N GLN A 112 16.70 5.86 8.79
CA GLN A 112 16.89 6.05 7.35
C GLN A 112 18.14 5.32 6.86
N ARG A 113 18.01 4.58 5.76
CA ARG A 113 19.10 3.92 5.04
C ARG A 113 19.12 4.39 3.59
N LEU A 114 20.08 5.24 3.24
CA LEU A 114 20.27 5.68 1.87
C LEU A 114 21.11 4.66 1.08
N SER A 115 20.62 4.28 -0.09
CA SER A 115 21.31 3.35 -1.00
C SER A 115 22.04 4.09 -2.13
N SER A 116 21.54 5.24 -2.55
CA SER A 116 22.20 6.11 -3.53
C SER A 116 21.78 7.57 -3.36
N LEU A 117 22.72 8.48 -3.58
CA LEU A 117 22.46 9.93 -3.63
C LEU A 117 22.48 10.46 -5.07
N SER A 118 23.19 9.79 -5.97
CA SER A 118 23.39 10.19 -7.36
C SER A 118 23.89 8.98 -8.17
N PRO A 119 23.45 8.82 -9.43
CA PRO A 119 22.57 9.72 -10.20
C PRO A 119 21.08 9.63 -9.85
N ARG A 120 20.68 8.69 -8.98
CA ARG A 120 19.31 8.51 -8.50
C ARG A 120 19.31 8.64 -6.98
N PHE A 121 18.28 9.23 -6.42
CA PHE A 121 18.13 9.29 -4.96
C PHE A 121 17.25 8.13 -4.52
N ALA A 122 17.86 7.14 -3.87
CA ALA A 122 17.19 5.90 -3.51
C ALA A 122 17.55 5.49 -2.08
N GLY A 123 16.58 4.94 -1.36
CA GLY A 123 16.76 4.56 0.02
C GLY A 123 15.52 3.95 0.64
N SER A 124 15.60 3.76 1.95
CA SER A 124 14.48 3.34 2.78
C SER A 124 14.39 4.16 4.04
N THR A 125 13.18 4.56 4.41
CA THR A 125 12.86 5.10 5.74
C THR A 125 12.01 4.08 6.48
N TYR A 126 12.22 3.95 7.78
CA TYR A 126 11.54 3.01 8.66
C TYR A 126 10.94 3.78 9.82
N ASP A 127 9.63 3.65 10.01
CA ASP A 127 8.92 4.11 11.20
C ASP A 127 8.53 2.91 12.04
N VAL A 128 9.20 2.76 13.18
CA VAL A 128 9.00 1.65 14.10
C VAL A 128 8.11 2.09 15.24
N PHE A 129 7.08 1.31 15.55
CA PHE A 129 6.12 1.59 16.60
C PHE A 129 5.66 0.28 17.25
N ASP A 130 4.76 0.36 18.24
CA ASP A 130 4.32 -0.83 18.95
C ASP A 130 3.65 -1.84 18.01
N GLY A 131 4.20 -3.07 18.01
CA GLY A 131 3.70 -4.21 17.25
C GLY A 131 3.80 -4.14 15.72
N GLY A 132 4.54 -3.18 15.15
CA GLY A 132 4.77 -3.13 13.71
C GLY A 132 5.70 -2.01 13.25
N CYS A 133 5.83 -1.85 11.94
CA CYS A 133 6.49 -0.71 11.35
C CYS A 133 6.06 -0.44 9.92
N VAL A 134 6.28 0.79 9.48
CA VAL A 134 6.10 1.23 8.09
C VAL A 134 7.44 1.44 7.42
N ILE A 135 7.57 0.90 6.21
CA ILE A 135 8.79 0.97 5.40
C ILE A 135 8.48 1.76 4.12
N TYR A 136 9.12 2.92 3.98
CA TYR A 136 9.07 3.74 2.79
C TYR A 136 10.28 3.42 1.94
N ARG A 137 10.09 2.76 0.78
CA ARG A 137 11.16 2.52 -0.19
C ARG A 137 10.96 3.49 -1.35
N TYR A 138 11.99 4.26 -1.67
CA TYR A 138 11.94 5.25 -2.74
C TYR A 138 13.12 5.10 -3.69
N ASP A 139 12.87 5.32 -4.98
CA ASP A 139 13.88 5.40 -6.04
C ASP A 139 13.49 6.51 -7.01
N PHE A 140 14.00 7.71 -6.76
CA PHE A 140 13.72 8.88 -7.58
C PHE A 140 14.72 8.95 -8.73
N ALA A 141 14.25 8.56 -9.92
CA ALA A 141 15.04 8.57 -11.14
C ALA A 141 15.48 9.98 -11.57
N SER A 142 14.69 10.99 -11.21
CA SER A 142 14.86 12.39 -11.58
C SER A 142 14.12 13.31 -10.59
N GLY A 143 14.25 14.62 -10.79
CA GLY A 143 13.53 15.63 -10.02
C GLY A 143 14.26 16.12 -8.76
N PRO A 144 13.68 17.10 -8.05
CA PRO A 144 14.27 17.66 -6.85
C PRO A 144 14.15 16.67 -5.68
N HIS A 145 15.17 15.85 -5.45
CA HIS A 145 15.14 14.71 -4.53
C HIS A 145 14.66 15.05 -3.11
N ILE A 146 15.12 16.17 -2.55
CA ILE A 146 14.72 16.61 -1.19
C ILE A 146 13.22 16.92 -1.15
N THR A 147 12.72 17.67 -2.13
CA THR A 147 11.30 18.03 -2.22
C THR A 147 10.42 16.80 -2.41
N LEU A 148 10.82 15.87 -3.29
CA LEU A 148 10.10 14.61 -3.51
C LEU A 148 10.07 13.73 -2.25
N TYR A 149 11.17 13.70 -1.50
CA TYR A 149 11.23 12.99 -0.23
C TYR A 149 10.25 13.59 0.78
N GLN A 150 10.23 14.93 0.93
CA GLN A 150 9.32 15.62 1.84
C GLN A 150 7.86 15.41 1.43
N GLU A 151 7.53 15.63 0.17
CA GLU A 151 6.17 15.41 -0.37
C GLU A 151 5.68 13.97 -0.12
N LEU A 152 6.55 12.96 -0.25
CA LEU A 152 6.20 11.57 0.07
C LEU A 152 5.78 11.40 1.55
N HIS A 153 6.52 12.00 2.48
CA HIS A 153 6.26 11.86 3.92
C HIS A 153 5.10 12.77 4.36
N ASP A 154 4.88 13.91 3.69
CA ASP A 154 3.68 14.74 3.90
C ASP A 154 2.40 14.06 3.38
N ALA A 155 2.52 13.17 2.38
CA ALA A 155 1.37 12.48 1.78
C ALA A 155 0.84 11.35 2.65
N VAL A 156 1.71 10.72 3.43
CA VAL A 156 1.44 9.51 4.20
C VAL A 156 1.44 9.84 5.67
N THR A 157 0.38 9.44 6.35
CA THR A 157 0.24 9.59 7.80
C THR A 157 0.02 8.23 8.44
N LEU A 158 0.36 8.10 9.70
CA LEU A 158 0.07 6.92 10.51
C LEU A 158 -1.22 7.10 11.31
N PHE A 159 -2.23 6.32 10.95
CA PHE A 159 -3.53 6.30 11.59
C PHE A 159 -3.53 5.36 12.82
N PRO A 160 -3.98 5.81 14.00
CA PRO A 160 -4.07 4.95 15.18
C PRO A 160 -5.07 3.81 14.99
N ARG A 161 -4.66 2.57 15.31
CA ARG A 161 -5.52 1.39 15.12
C ARG A 161 -6.78 1.46 15.99
N GLU A 162 -6.67 2.00 17.20
CA GLU A 162 -7.79 2.17 18.14
C GLU A 162 -8.94 2.98 17.53
N ASP A 163 -8.64 3.89 16.59
CA ASP A 163 -9.63 4.72 15.92
C ASP A 163 -10.36 3.97 14.78
N LEU A 164 -9.92 2.75 14.42
CA LEU A 164 -10.62 1.86 13.48
C LEU A 164 -11.72 1.02 14.16
N GLU A 165 -11.63 0.81 15.47
CA GLU A 165 -12.56 -0.01 16.26
C GLU A 165 -14.03 0.45 16.30
N PRO A 166 -14.40 1.73 16.05
CA PRO A 166 -15.80 2.12 15.93
C PRO A 166 -16.55 1.35 14.83
N LEU A 167 -15.86 0.83 13.81
CA LEU A 167 -16.47 0.09 12.69
C LEU A 167 -16.84 -1.36 13.04
N THR A 168 -16.12 -2.00 13.96
CA THR A 168 -16.39 -3.39 14.38
C THR A 168 -17.56 -3.46 15.36
N THR A 169 -17.70 -2.48 16.25
CA THR A 169 -18.79 -2.44 17.26
C THR A 169 -20.18 -2.22 16.64
N GLY A 170 -20.26 -1.65 15.43
CA GLY A 170 -21.51 -1.43 14.71
C GLY A 170 -22.13 -2.69 14.09
N LEU A 171 -21.31 -3.69 13.75
CA LEU A 171 -21.76 -4.94 13.12
C LEU A 171 -22.32 -5.96 14.13
N ASP A 172 -21.89 -5.88 15.40
CA ASP A 172 -22.39 -6.73 16.50
C ASP A 172 -23.76 -6.29 17.06
N ARG A 173 -24.36 -5.22 16.54
CA ARG A 173 -25.68 -4.71 16.95
C ARG A 173 -26.84 -4.99 15.99
N LEU A 174 -26.68 -5.90 15.02
CA LEU A 174 -27.84 -6.34 14.21
C LEU A 174 -28.79 -7.18 15.09
N PRO A 175 -30.04 -6.74 15.35
CA PRO A 175 -30.99 -7.59 16.04
C PRO A 175 -31.34 -8.78 15.15
N ALA A 176 -31.21 -9.99 15.69
CA ALA A 176 -31.74 -11.19 15.07
C ALA A 176 -33.24 -10.97 14.81
N SER A 177 -33.61 -10.97 13.53
CA SER A 177 -35.00 -10.95 13.07
C SER A 177 -35.57 -12.37 13.06
#